data_AF-A0AA48LZ90-F1
#
_entry.id   AF-A0AA48LZ90-F1
#
_cell.length_a   1.000
_cell.length_b   1.000
_cell.length_c   1.000
_cell.angle_alpha   90.00
_cell.angle_beta   90.00
_cell.angle_gamma   90.00
#
_symmetry.space_group_name_H-M   'P 1'
#
loop_
_entity.id
_entity.type
_entity.pdbx_description
1 polymer ?
#
loop_
_entity_poly.entity_id
_entity_poly.type
_entity_poly.pdbx_seq_one_letter_code
_entity_poly.pdbx_strand_id
1 'polypeptide(L)' 'MPWKASDAKKHTKKADTPKKQKQWADVADSALSRGASEGSAIRQANAVVAKSTTKKKS' A
#
# COMPACT_ATOMS: atom_id res chain seq x y z
N MET A 1 0.93 4.80 -14.15
CA MET A 1 1.34 3.39 -14.27
C MET A 1 0.68 2.63 -13.13
N PRO A 2 0.00 1.50 -13.38
CA PRO A 2 -0.60 0.69 -12.32
C PRO A 2 0.49 -0.05 -11.53
N TRP A 3 0.54 0.14 -10.22
CA TRP A 3 1.47 -0.52 -9.32
C TRP A 3 1.15 -2.02 -9.21
N LYS A 4 2.17 -2.88 -9.17
CA LYS A 4 1.93 -4.30 -8.90
C LYS A 4 1.95 -4.54 -7.39
N ALA A 5 1.16 -5.52 -6.95
CA ALA A 5 1.15 -5.98 -5.56
C ALA A 5 2.57 -6.33 -5.05
N SER A 6 3.41 -6.91 -5.92
CA SER A 6 4.81 -7.23 -5.60
C SER A 6 5.69 -6.02 -5.33
N ASP A 7 5.38 -4.84 -5.87
CA ASP A 7 6.16 -3.62 -5.64
C ASP A 7 6.02 -3.11 -4.21
N ALA A 8 4.91 -3.43 -3.52
CA ALA A 8 4.72 -3.08 -2.13
C ALA A 8 5.87 -3.54 -1.22
N LYS A 9 6.47 -4.72 -1.50
CA LYS A 9 7.61 -5.25 -0.73
C LYS A 9 8.88 -4.40 -0.84
N LYS A 10 9.04 -3.64 -1.92
CA LYS A 10 10.18 -2.73 -2.11
C LYS A 10 10.03 -1.45 -1.28
N HIS A 11 8.80 -1.03 -0.99
CA HIS A 11 8.50 0.21 -0.28
C HIS A 11 8.15 0.01 1.19
N THR A 12 7.72 -1.19 1.59
CA THR A 12 7.38 -1.48 2.98
C THR A 12 7.50 -2.96 3.33
N LYS A 13 8.20 -3.25 4.43
CA LYS A 13 8.28 -4.59 5.02
C LYS A 13 6.93 -5.05 5.61
N LYS A 14 5.97 -4.15 5.78
CA LYS A 14 4.64 -4.45 6.35
C LYS A 14 3.68 -5.09 5.35
N ALA A 15 4.00 -5.04 4.04
CA ALA A 15 3.28 -5.76 2.99
C ALA A 15 3.78 -7.22 2.86
N ASP A 16 3.83 -7.93 3.98
CA ASP A 16 4.33 -9.29 4.11
C ASP A 16 3.36 -10.35 3.54
N THR A 17 2.06 -10.06 3.47
CA THR A 17 1.06 -10.97 2.91
C THR A 17 0.55 -10.54 1.53
N PRO A 18 0.10 -11.48 0.67
CA PRO A 18 -0.50 -11.15 -0.62
C PRO A 18 -1.70 -10.20 -0.51
N LYS A 19 -2.51 -10.34 0.56
CA LYS A 19 -3.65 -9.46 0.84
C LYS A 19 -3.20 -8.02 1.08
N LYS A 20 -2.16 -7.81 1.88
CA LYS A 20 -1.62 -6.46 2.15
C LYS A 20 -0.94 -5.87 0.92
N GLN A 21 -0.24 -6.69 0.13
CA GLN A 21 0.36 -6.27 -1.14
C GLN A 21 -0.68 -5.77 -2.12
N LYS A 22 -1.80 -6.49 -2.27
CA LYS A 22 -2.92 -6.05 -3.09
C LYS A 22 -3.52 -4.74 -2.57
N GLN A 23 -3.80 -4.69 -1.27
CA GLN A 23 -4.33 -3.47 -0.64
C GLN A 23 -3.39 -2.26 -0.81
N TRP A 24 -2.08 -2.47 -0.76
CA TRP A 24 -1.09 -1.43 -1.00
C TRP A 24 -1.17 -0.88 -2.43
N ALA A 25 -1.20 -1.79 -3.42
CA ALA A 25 -1.28 -1.41 -4.84
C ALA A 25 -2.59 -0.67 -5.14
N ASP A 26 -3.73 -1.18 -4.65
CA ASP A 26 -5.04 -0.55 -4.84
C ASP A 26 -5.06 0.90 -4.29
N VAL A 27 -4.45 1.13 -3.11
CA VAL A 27 -4.36 2.47 -2.51
C VAL A 27 -3.40 3.38 -3.27
N ALA A 28 -2.24 2.86 -3.67
CA ALA A 28 -1.26 3.62 -4.44
C ALA A 28 -1.86 4.05 -5.80
N ASP A 29 -2.51 3.14 -6.51
CA ASP A 29 -3.20 3.40 -7.77
C ASP A 29 -4.35 4.39 -7.60
N SER A 30 -5.15 4.25 -6.54
CA SER A 30 -6.21 5.19 -6.24
C SER A 30 -5.67 6.59 -5.93
N ALA A 31 -4.56 6.71 -5.20
CA ALA A 31 -3.93 7.98 -4.91
C ALA A 31 -3.38 8.65 -6.19
N LEU A 32 -2.72 7.89 -7.07
CA LEU A 32 -2.28 8.39 -8.37
C LEU A 32 -3.45 8.82 -9.25
N SER A 33 -4.54 8.04 -9.27
CA SER A 33 -5.77 8.40 -10.01
C SER A 33 -6.42 9.69 -9.49
N ARG A 34 -6.17 10.07 -8.24
CA ARG A 34 -6.63 11.33 -7.63
C ARG A 34 -5.64 12.49 -7.85
N GLY A 35 -4.55 12.27 -8.60
CA GLY A 35 -3.53 13.28 -8.86
C GLY A 35 -2.48 13.42 -7.77
N ALA A 36 -2.36 12.46 -6.84
CA ALA A 36 -1.29 12.47 -5.87
C ALA A 36 0.07 12.23 -6.55
N SER A 37 1.13 12.85 -6.01
CA SER A 37 2.50 12.52 -6.41
C SER A 37 2.87 11.10 -5.99
N GLU A 38 3.86 10.52 -6.68
CA GLU A 38 4.35 9.16 -6.41
C GLU A 38 4.71 8.94 -4.94
N GLY A 39 5.48 9.86 -4.35
CA GLY A 39 5.84 9.81 -2.94
C GLY A 39 4.64 9.89 -1.99
N SER A 40 3.58 10.63 -2.38
CA SER A 40 2.35 10.70 -1.60
C SER A 40 1.54 9.40 -1.68
N ALA A 41 1.46 8.80 -2.86
CA ALA A 41 0.82 7.50 -3.06
C ALA A 41 1.48 6.40 -2.23
N ILE A 42 2.82 6.33 -2.26
CA ILE A 42 3.60 5.37 -1.45
C ILE A 42 3.34 5.58 0.05
N ARG A 43 3.32 6.82 0.53
CA ARG A 43 3.03 7.13 1.95
C ARG A 43 1.64 6.69 2.38
N GLN A 44 0.62 6.97 1.56
CA GLN A 44 -0.76 6.56 1.84
C GLN A 44 -0.89 5.04 1.87
N ALA A 45 -0.34 4.36 0.87
CA ALA A 45 -0.36 2.90 0.79
C ALA A 45 0.37 2.24 1.98
N ASN A 46 1.54 2.78 2.37
CA ASN A 46 2.29 2.34 3.54
C ASN A 46 1.52 2.50 4.85
N ALA A 47 0.82 3.62 5.02
CA ALA A 47 0.00 3.88 6.21
C ALA A 47 -1.16 2.88 6.33
N VAL A 48 -1.82 2.57 5.21
CA VAL A 48 -2.93 1.61 5.19
C VAL A 48 -2.48 0.20 5.56
N VAL A 49 -1.40 -0.31 4.95
CA VAL A 49 -0.91 -1.66 5.29
C VAL A 49 -0.35 -1.73 6.72
N ALA A 50 0.21 -0.63 7.23
CA ALA A 50 0.59 -0.54 8.63
C ALA A 50 -0.62 -0.62 9.58
N LYS A 51 -1.74 0.05 9.25
CA LYS A 51 -2.96 -0.05 10.04
C LYS A 51 -3.61 -1.44 9.95
N SER A 52 -3.46 -2.13 8.83
CA SER A 52 -3.88 -3.54 8.71
C SER A 52 -3.07 -4.48 9.63
N THR A 53 -1.84 -4.14 10.02
CA THR A 53 -1.06 -4.95 11.00
C THR A 53 -1.56 -4.84 12.43
N THR A 54 -2.19 -3.72 12.82
CA THR A 54 -2.68 -3.52 14.19
C THR A 54 -4.07 -4.10 14.43
N LYS A 55 -4.82 -4.48 13.38
CA LYS A 55 -6.13 -5.14 13.46
C LYS A 55 -6.05 -6.65 13.74
N LYS A 56 -5.10 -7.08 14.58
CA LYS A 56 -5.00 -8.46 15.08
C LYS A 56 -4.89 -8.43 16.61
N LYS A 57 -5.99 -8.07 17.26
CA LYS A 57 -6.37 -8.37 18.67
C LYS A 57 -7.76 -7.77 18.94
N SER A 58 -8.79 -8.60 18.80
CA SER A 58 -10.02 -8.60 19.58
C SER A 58 -10.69 -9.95 19.38
#